data_AF-A0A7J4V7N8-F1
#
_entry.id   AF-A0A7J4V7N8-F1
#
_cell.length_a   1.000
_cell.length_b   1.000
_cell.length_c   1.000
_cell.angle_alpha   90.00
_cell.angle_beta   90.00
_cell.angle_gamma   90.00
#
_symmetry.space_group_name_H-M   'P 1'
#
loop_
_entity.id
_entity.type
_entity.pdbx_description
1 polymer ?
#
loop_
_entity_poly.entity_id
_entity_poly.type
_entity_poly.pdbx_seq_one_letter_code
_entity_poly.pdbx_strand_id
1 'polypeptide(L)'
;MIRKTLFLIISLVFLIHPQSNEIKVNNFLVYGPHAVVAPAVTGANDPDIKTLFSDGDNISPVISLLEERDLWDVLPAVFPEKSSREKNSFYYAVFMIRTTGFISTEMKVSSRLPYRVYIGSEGQKSNIDPVDADTTTTRSVTVPLKLETGKHLIVIKLLTLAKATGDRELKVTIKQPEDSKARLEVNTDPTTFTSFERLLDDPKIQSVALSKDGKYASVSLSTRSTTRGSFDRKTIIFETSTGKTVKELQVSGFEWTGGDSYAYTITGNKKTTLMTGSAGSGETETVLD
;
A
#
# COMPACT_ATOMS: atom_id res chain seq x y z
N MET A 1 32.91 -73.54 4.16
CA MET A 1 33.92 -72.51 4.47
C MET A 1 33.25 -71.14 4.36
N ILE A 2 32.95 -70.54 5.52
CA ILE A 2 32.24 -69.27 5.69
C ILE A 2 33.25 -68.26 6.25
N ARG A 3 33.37 -67.09 5.63
CA ARG A 3 34.00 -65.86 6.18
C ARG A 3 32.99 -64.74 5.89
N LYS A 4 32.17 -64.21 6.80
CA LYS A 4 32.40 -63.43 8.04
C LYS A 4 33.48 -62.36 7.88
N THR A 5 33.07 -61.11 7.62
CA THR A 5 33.32 -59.81 8.32
C THR A 5 33.01 -58.67 7.32
N LEU A 6 32.47 -57.49 7.65
CA LEU A 6 31.98 -56.85 8.86
C LEU A 6 31.18 -55.62 8.38
N PHE A 7 30.00 -55.38 8.94
CA PHE A 7 29.17 -54.19 8.71
C PHE A 7 29.91 -52.92 9.15
N LEU A 8 29.94 -51.88 8.31
CA LEU A 8 30.28 -50.52 8.73
C LEU A 8 29.11 -49.60 8.38
N ILE A 9 28.23 -49.37 9.34
CA ILE A 9 27.19 -48.33 9.28
C ILE A 9 27.89 -47.01 9.62
N ILE A 10 28.29 -46.25 8.61
CA ILE A 10 28.59 -44.83 8.81
C ILE A 10 27.24 -44.12 8.83
N SER A 11 26.78 -43.80 10.04
CA SER A 11 25.68 -42.88 10.28
C SER A 11 26.11 -41.50 9.78
N LEU A 12 25.74 -41.19 8.54
CA LEU A 12 25.79 -39.82 8.06
C LEU A 12 24.56 -39.11 8.66
N VAL A 13 24.73 -38.58 9.87
CA VAL A 13 23.81 -37.58 10.42
C VAL A 13 23.92 -36.37 9.49
N PHE A 14 23.08 -36.32 8.46
CA PHE A 14 22.71 -35.06 7.87
C PHE A 14 22.05 -34.27 9.00
N LEU A 15 22.79 -33.33 9.60
CA LEU A 15 22.14 -32.12 10.09
C LEU A 15 21.41 -31.56 8.87
N ILE A 16 20.12 -31.88 8.77
CA ILE A 16 19.16 -31.13 7.98
C ILE A 16 19.18 -29.77 8.67
N HIS A 17 20.10 -28.89 8.25
CA HIS A 17 19.84 -27.47 8.34
C HIS A 17 18.60 -27.30 7.48
N PRO A 18 17.46 -26.96 8.08
CA PRO A 18 16.29 -26.75 7.28
C PRO A 18 16.63 -25.55 6.39
N GLN A 19 16.54 -25.75 5.08
CA GLN A 19 16.71 -24.67 4.14
C GLN A 19 15.41 -23.89 4.17
N SER A 20 15.46 -22.66 4.67
CA SER A 20 14.35 -21.73 4.54
C SER A 20 13.97 -21.65 3.06
N ASN A 21 12.77 -22.12 2.71
CA ASN A 21 12.32 -22.09 1.32
C ASN A 21 12.15 -20.62 0.90
N GLU A 22 12.99 -20.13 0.00
CA GLU A 22 12.84 -18.78 -0.56
C GLU A 22 11.94 -18.80 -1.79
N ILE A 23 10.89 -17.99 -1.76
CA ILE A 23 9.99 -17.80 -2.90
C ILE A 23 10.48 -16.59 -3.70
N LYS A 24 10.76 -16.80 -4.98
CA LYS A 24 11.19 -15.75 -5.91
C LYS A 24 9.99 -15.14 -6.63
N VAL A 25 9.96 -13.81 -6.70
CA VAL A 25 9.01 -13.09 -7.57
C VAL A 25 9.61 -13.03 -8.97
N ASN A 26 9.03 -13.78 -9.91
CA ASN A 26 9.58 -13.89 -11.26
C ASN A 26 9.02 -12.83 -12.22
N ASN A 27 7.77 -12.41 -12.01
CA ASN A 27 7.05 -11.49 -12.87
C ASN A 27 6.42 -10.36 -12.06
N PHE A 28 6.31 -9.20 -12.69
CA PHE A 28 5.69 -7.99 -12.16
C PHE A 28 4.70 -7.45 -13.19
N LEU A 29 3.59 -6.87 -12.71
CA LEU A 29 2.85 -5.88 -13.49
C LEU A 29 3.62 -4.56 -13.41
N VAL A 30 3.97 -4.01 -14.55
CA VAL A 30 4.76 -2.78 -14.64
C VAL A 30 3.94 -1.67 -15.29
N TYR A 31 3.88 -0.53 -14.62
CA TYR A 31 3.26 0.70 -15.11
C TYR A 31 4.29 1.83 -15.16
N GLY A 32 4.34 2.54 -16.29
CA GLY A 32 5.32 3.58 -16.57
C GLY A 32 5.88 3.47 -17.99
N PRO A 33 6.80 4.37 -18.38
CA PRO A 33 7.42 5.43 -17.56
C PRO A 33 6.53 6.65 -17.30
N HIS A 34 6.69 7.26 -16.13
CA HIS A 34 6.14 8.58 -15.82
C HIS A 34 7.25 9.60 -15.57
N ALA A 35 7.28 10.66 -16.36
CA ALA A 35 8.28 11.71 -16.20
C ALA A 35 8.18 12.34 -14.81
N VAL A 36 9.32 12.49 -14.15
CA VAL A 36 9.40 13.17 -12.85
C VAL A 36 9.38 14.68 -13.08
N VAL A 37 8.42 15.36 -12.48
CA VAL A 37 8.40 16.82 -12.39
C VAL A 37 8.97 17.19 -11.03
N ALA A 38 10.18 17.74 -10.98
CA ALA A 38 10.76 18.22 -9.73
C ALA A 38 9.91 19.38 -9.17
N PRO A 39 9.73 19.48 -7.84
CA PRO A 39 9.12 20.66 -7.25
C PRO A 39 9.93 21.90 -7.63
N ALA A 40 9.25 23.00 -7.98
CA ALA A 40 9.84 24.22 -8.54
C ALA A 40 10.80 24.99 -7.59
N VAL A 41 11.16 24.41 -6.43
CA VAL A 41 11.72 25.14 -5.29
C VAL A 41 13.25 24.99 -5.17
N THR A 42 13.85 23.97 -5.79
CA THR A 42 15.31 23.80 -5.74
C THR A 42 15.97 24.42 -6.97
N GLY A 43 16.63 25.58 -6.81
CA GLY A 43 17.52 26.17 -7.82
C GLY A 43 18.81 25.36 -8.08
N ALA A 44 18.77 24.05 -7.87
CA ALA A 44 19.84 23.10 -8.15
C ALA A 44 19.49 22.31 -9.41
N ASN A 45 20.46 22.13 -10.29
CA ASN A 45 20.29 21.46 -11.59
C ASN A 45 19.96 19.95 -11.49
N ASP A 46 20.03 19.35 -10.29
CA ASP A 46 19.58 18.00 -10.02
C ASP A 46 18.77 17.98 -8.70
N PRO A 47 17.49 17.56 -8.72
CA PRO A 47 16.68 17.46 -7.51
C PRO A 47 17.19 16.33 -6.60
N ASP A 48 17.17 16.56 -5.28
CA ASP A 48 17.55 15.55 -4.29
C ASP A 48 16.64 14.33 -4.43
N ILE A 49 17.22 13.13 -4.60
CA ILE A 49 16.49 11.88 -4.75
C ILE A 49 15.50 11.68 -3.61
N LYS A 50 15.85 12.06 -2.38
CA LYS A 50 14.92 11.95 -1.24
C LYS A 50 13.67 12.78 -1.48
N THR A 51 13.82 14.01 -1.95
CA THR A 51 12.70 14.93 -2.25
C THR A 51 11.78 14.41 -3.36
N LEU A 52 12.31 13.69 -4.35
CA LEU A 52 11.51 13.08 -5.42
C LEU A 52 10.57 11.98 -4.90
N PHE A 53 10.93 11.31 -3.81
CA PHE A 53 10.05 10.34 -3.17
C PHE A 53 9.15 10.99 -2.10
N SER A 54 9.45 12.19 -1.62
CA SER A 54 8.63 12.93 -0.64
C SER A 54 7.33 13.48 -1.21
N ASP A 55 7.37 14.11 -2.40
CA ASP A 55 6.22 14.83 -2.98
C ASP A 55 5.24 13.93 -3.76
N GLY A 56 5.58 12.65 -3.94
CA GLY A 56 4.81 11.68 -4.72
C GLY A 56 4.48 10.39 -3.97
N ASP A 57 4.31 10.49 -2.65
CA ASP A 57 4.10 9.35 -1.75
C ASP A 57 2.67 8.78 -1.74
N ASN A 58 1.81 9.29 -2.62
CA ASN A 58 0.47 8.76 -2.84
C ASN A 58 0.47 7.72 -3.97
N ILE A 59 0.38 6.44 -3.62
CA ILE A 59 0.21 5.35 -4.59
C ILE A 59 -1.26 5.02 -4.88
N SER A 60 -2.22 5.68 -4.22
CA SER A 60 -3.66 5.43 -4.44
C SER A 60 -4.08 5.53 -5.92
N PRO A 61 -3.59 6.50 -6.72
CA PRO A 61 -3.91 6.53 -8.15
C PRO A 61 -3.44 5.26 -8.88
N VAL A 62 -2.26 4.76 -8.55
CA VAL A 62 -1.70 3.53 -9.17
C VAL A 62 -2.52 2.30 -8.77
N ILE A 63 -3.00 2.25 -7.52
CA ILE A 63 -3.89 1.18 -7.05
C ILE A 63 -5.21 1.21 -7.82
N SER A 64 -5.80 2.38 -8.03
CA SER A 64 -7.04 2.53 -8.81
C SER A 64 -6.87 2.05 -10.27
N LEU A 65 -5.70 2.26 -10.86
CA LEU A 65 -5.39 1.83 -12.22
C LEU A 65 -5.14 0.32 -12.36
N LEU A 66 -5.07 -0.45 -11.28
CA LEU A 66 -4.89 -1.92 -11.37
C LEU A 66 -6.06 -2.63 -12.05
N GLU A 67 -7.23 -1.98 -12.10
CA GLU A 67 -8.41 -2.49 -12.82
C GLU A 67 -8.26 -2.29 -14.35
N GLU A 68 -7.46 -1.33 -14.79
CA GLU A 68 -7.23 -1.01 -16.21
C GLU A 68 -6.07 -1.83 -16.79
N ARG A 69 -6.32 -3.13 -17.03
CA ARG A 69 -5.28 -4.11 -17.41
C ARG A 69 -4.44 -3.74 -18.62
N ASP A 70 -5.02 -3.04 -19.58
CA ASP A 70 -4.35 -2.68 -20.84
C ASP A 70 -3.23 -1.65 -20.63
N LEU A 71 -3.17 -1.01 -19.46
CA LEU A 71 -2.10 -0.07 -19.09
C LEU A 71 -0.85 -0.76 -18.52
N TRP A 72 -0.91 -2.07 -18.25
CA TRP A 72 0.15 -2.78 -17.51
C TRP A 72 0.86 -3.82 -18.38
N ASP A 73 2.18 -3.74 -18.42
CA ASP A 73 3.00 -4.78 -19.02
C ASP A 73 3.33 -5.87 -17.98
N VAL A 74 3.15 -7.14 -18.33
CA VAL A 74 3.67 -8.25 -17.52
C VAL A 74 5.12 -8.48 -17.92
N LEU A 75 6.04 -8.08 -17.04
CA LEU A 75 7.46 -8.15 -17.31
C LEU A 75 8.18 -9.03 -16.29
N PRO A 76 9.26 -9.73 -16.70
CA PRO A 76 10.16 -10.34 -15.73
C PRO A 76 10.82 -9.27 -14.85
N ALA A 77 11.58 -9.69 -13.86
CA ALA A 77 12.46 -8.89 -12.98
C ALA A 77 13.47 -7.92 -13.67
N VAL A 78 13.36 -7.71 -14.98
CA VAL A 78 14.21 -6.87 -15.82
C VAL A 78 13.33 -5.80 -16.48
N PHE A 79 13.58 -4.54 -16.16
CA PHE A 79 12.79 -3.43 -16.69
C PHE A 79 13.29 -3.05 -18.09
N PRO A 80 12.39 -2.85 -19.07
CA PRO A 80 12.77 -2.43 -20.40
C PRO A 80 13.44 -1.06 -20.34
N GLU A 81 14.46 -0.88 -21.18
CA GLU A 81 15.18 0.39 -21.34
C GLU A 81 14.29 1.51 -21.96
N LYS A 82 13.01 1.22 -22.25
CA LYS A 82 12.11 1.98 -23.12
C LYS A 82 11.74 3.40 -22.67
N SER A 83 12.27 3.92 -21.56
CA SER A 83 12.05 5.33 -21.17
C SER A 83 13.31 6.16 -21.21
N SER A 84 13.26 7.17 -22.08
CA SER A 84 14.17 8.28 -22.30
C SER A 84 15.40 8.32 -21.38
N ARG A 85 16.59 8.10 -21.96
CA ARG A 85 17.88 8.51 -21.39
C ARG A 85 17.97 10.02 -21.09
N GLU A 86 16.93 10.79 -21.42
CA GLU A 86 16.90 12.24 -21.33
C GLU A 86 16.24 12.77 -20.04
N LYS A 87 15.38 11.97 -19.37
CA LYS A 87 14.61 12.44 -18.20
C LYS A 87 14.47 11.38 -17.10
N ASN A 88 14.52 11.85 -15.85
CA ASN A 88 14.20 11.01 -14.69
C ASN A 88 12.74 10.55 -14.79
N SER A 89 12.49 9.25 -14.56
CA SER A 89 11.15 8.66 -14.71
C SER A 89 10.84 7.64 -13.62
N PHE A 90 9.59 7.63 -13.15
CA PHE A 90 9.07 6.61 -12.24
C PHE A 90 8.49 5.41 -13.00
N TYR A 91 8.70 4.24 -12.40
CA TYR A 91 8.03 2.99 -12.73
C TYR A 91 7.39 2.41 -11.48
N TYR A 92 6.27 1.72 -11.66
CA TYR A 92 5.59 0.99 -10.61
C TYR A 92 5.60 -0.48 -10.96
N ALA A 93 6.25 -1.29 -10.13
CA ALA A 93 6.28 -2.74 -10.25
C ALA A 93 5.37 -3.34 -9.18
N VAL A 94 4.41 -4.15 -9.62
CA VAL A 94 3.33 -4.64 -8.78
C VAL A 94 3.29 -6.16 -8.83
N PHE A 95 3.09 -6.77 -7.68
CA PHE A 95 2.75 -8.18 -7.56
C PHE A 95 1.89 -8.41 -6.33
N MET A 96 1.31 -9.60 -6.26
CA MET A 96 0.40 -10.01 -5.21
C MET A 96 0.98 -11.18 -4.45
N ILE A 97 0.83 -11.16 -3.13
CA ILE A 97 1.13 -12.29 -2.25
C ILE A 97 -0.20 -12.85 -1.75
N ARG A 98 -0.49 -14.10 -2.08
CA ARG A 98 -1.61 -14.84 -1.50
C ARG A 98 -1.10 -15.73 -0.38
N THR A 99 -1.80 -15.73 0.74
CA THR A 99 -1.54 -16.61 1.86
C THR A 99 -2.82 -17.32 2.33
N THR A 100 -2.69 -18.58 2.73
CA THR A 100 -3.81 -19.39 3.24
C THR A 100 -4.03 -19.25 4.75
N GLY A 101 -3.20 -18.48 5.44
CA GLY A 101 -3.23 -18.30 6.88
C GLY A 101 -2.37 -17.12 7.32
N PHE A 102 -2.44 -16.75 8.59
CA PHE A 102 -1.54 -15.76 9.16
C PHE A 102 -0.08 -16.19 9.03
N ILE A 103 0.77 -15.30 8.53
CA ILE A 103 2.20 -15.54 8.41
C ILE A 103 2.99 -14.25 8.67
N SER A 104 3.95 -14.34 9.59
CA SER A 104 4.94 -13.29 9.85
C SER A 104 6.25 -13.72 9.19
N THR A 105 6.71 -12.96 8.20
CA THR A 105 7.91 -13.27 7.43
C THR A 105 8.64 -12.00 6.98
N GLU A 106 9.65 -12.16 6.15
CA GLU A 106 10.46 -11.10 5.59
C GLU A 106 10.53 -11.22 4.07
N MET A 107 10.49 -10.07 3.41
CA MET A 107 10.72 -9.93 1.97
C MET A 107 12.00 -9.15 1.73
N LYS A 108 12.93 -9.71 0.95
CA LYS A 108 14.14 -9.04 0.51
C LYS A 108 13.91 -8.48 -0.89
N VAL A 109 14.00 -7.16 -1.04
CA VAL A 109 13.97 -6.46 -2.31
C VAL A 109 15.38 -6.01 -2.64
N SER A 110 15.84 -6.21 -3.88
CA SER A 110 17.19 -5.82 -4.32
C SER A 110 17.13 -5.16 -5.69
N SER A 111 17.75 -4.00 -5.84
CA SER A 111 17.83 -3.30 -7.13
C SER A 111 19.07 -2.41 -7.21
N ARG A 112 19.47 -2.07 -8.44
CA ARG A 112 20.44 -1.01 -8.73
C ARG A 112 19.79 0.38 -8.84
N LEU A 113 18.47 0.43 -8.97
CA LEU A 113 17.70 1.68 -9.02
C LEU A 113 17.28 2.09 -7.60
N PRO A 114 17.14 3.39 -7.30
CA PRO A 114 16.44 3.82 -6.10
C PRO A 114 14.98 3.33 -6.12
N TYR A 115 14.51 2.76 -5.01
CA TYR A 115 13.14 2.25 -4.89
C TYR A 115 12.54 2.48 -3.51
N ARG A 116 11.21 2.44 -3.45
CA ARG A 116 10.41 2.40 -2.22
C ARG A 116 9.35 1.31 -2.34
N VAL A 117 9.13 0.58 -1.25
CA VAL A 117 8.17 -0.52 -1.17
C VAL A 117 6.95 -0.08 -0.37
N TYR A 118 5.77 -0.41 -0.88
CA TYR A 118 4.49 -0.16 -0.26
C TYR A 118 3.71 -1.48 -0.13
N ILE A 119 3.06 -1.66 1.01
CA ILE A 119 2.26 -2.85 1.34
C ILE A 119 0.80 -2.44 1.52
N GLY A 120 -0.10 -3.16 0.84
CA GLY A 120 -1.54 -2.99 0.96
C GLY A 120 -2.09 -1.72 0.29
N SER A 121 -3.39 -1.49 0.48
CA SER A 121 -4.13 -0.37 -0.11
C SER A 121 -3.87 0.97 0.58
N GLU A 122 -3.41 0.95 1.83
CA GLU A 122 -3.10 2.16 2.63
C GLU A 122 -1.68 2.69 2.37
N GLY A 123 -0.90 2.02 1.50
CA GLY A 123 0.46 2.45 1.17
C GLY A 123 1.40 2.44 2.37
N GLN A 124 1.31 1.41 3.23
CA GLN A 124 2.26 1.26 4.34
C GLN A 124 3.67 1.21 3.78
N LYS A 125 4.47 2.23 4.11
CA LYS A 125 5.81 2.44 3.60
C LYS A 125 6.78 1.53 4.34
N SER A 126 7.71 0.93 3.60
CA SER A 126 8.95 0.44 4.20
C SER A 126 9.73 1.63 4.78
N ASN A 127 10.28 1.52 6.00
CA ASN A 127 11.16 2.53 6.64
C ASN A 127 12.55 2.59 5.97
N ILE A 128 12.57 2.84 4.66
CA ILE A 128 13.78 2.80 3.84
C ILE A 128 13.90 4.14 3.13
N ASP A 129 15.00 4.82 3.39
CA ASP A 129 15.38 5.99 2.61
C ASP A 129 15.75 5.57 1.18
N PRO A 130 15.29 6.31 0.14
CA PRO A 130 15.80 6.13 -1.21
C PRO A 130 17.32 6.27 -1.17
N VAL A 131 18.04 5.22 -1.52
CA VAL A 131 19.49 5.17 -1.35
C VAL A 131 20.17 5.98 -2.45
N ASP A 132 21.18 6.80 -2.11
CA ASP A 132 21.91 7.68 -3.04
C ASP A 132 22.35 6.92 -4.30
N ALA A 133 21.92 7.39 -5.48
CA ALA A 133 22.03 6.64 -6.72
C ALA A 133 23.48 6.50 -7.19
N ASP A 134 24.11 5.42 -6.78
CA ASP A 134 25.18 4.80 -7.54
C ASP A 134 24.60 3.57 -8.24
N THR A 135 24.31 3.72 -9.53
CA THR A 135 23.69 2.68 -10.38
C THR A 135 24.60 1.48 -10.62
N THR A 136 25.84 1.52 -10.12
CA THR A 136 26.80 0.41 -10.23
C THR A 136 26.65 -0.65 -9.15
N THR A 137 26.02 -0.32 -8.01
CA THR A 137 25.89 -1.22 -6.85
C THR A 137 24.46 -1.73 -6.68
N THR A 138 24.28 -3.06 -6.65
CA THR A 138 23.00 -3.66 -6.28
C THR A 138 22.81 -3.52 -4.77
N ARG A 139 21.74 -2.86 -4.34
CA ARG A 139 21.42 -2.68 -2.92
C ARG A 139 20.18 -3.48 -2.56
N SER A 140 20.22 -4.11 -1.39
CA SER A 140 19.14 -4.97 -0.89
C SER A 140 18.57 -4.41 0.40
N VAL A 141 17.26 -4.51 0.57
CA VAL A 141 16.61 -4.21 1.85
C VAL A 141 15.60 -5.30 2.20
N THR A 142 15.53 -5.59 3.51
CA THR A 142 14.60 -6.55 4.09
C THR A 142 13.40 -5.80 4.67
N VAL A 143 12.20 -6.17 4.22
CA VAL A 143 10.92 -5.60 4.65
C VAL A 143 10.16 -6.65 5.46
N PRO A 144 9.81 -6.38 6.73
CA PRO A 144 8.98 -7.30 7.51
C PRO A 144 7.56 -7.32 6.96
N LEU A 145 7.01 -8.52 6.81
CA LEU A 145 5.65 -8.78 6.33
C LEU A 145 4.83 -9.47 7.42
N LYS A 146 3.67 -8.89 7.76
CA LYS A 146 2.63 -9.54 8.56
C LYS A 146 1.42 -9.71 7.67
N LEU A 147 1.21 -10.92 7.18
CA LEU A 147 0.18 -11.21 6.17
C LEU A 147 -0.92 -12.05 6.82
N GLU A 148 -2.12 -11.50 6.86
CA GLU A 148 -3.34 -12.24 7.21
C GLU A 148 -3.79 -13.16 6.07
N THR A 149 -4.71 -14.08 6.32
CA THR A 149 -5.30 -14.90 5.26
C THR A 149 -5.84 -14.04 4.10
N GLY A 150 -5.52 -14.39 2.86
CA GLY A 150 -6.03 -13.68 1.68
C GLY A 150 -4.93 -13.19 0.75
N LYS A 151 -5.20 -12.11 0.03
CA LYS A 151 -4.33 -11.56 -1.02
C LYS A 151 -3.87 -10.17 -0.65
N HIS A 152 -2.57 -9.94 -0.75
CA HIS A 152 -1.88 -8.72 -0.35
C HIS A 152 -1.20 -8.10 -1.55
N LEU A 153 -1.47 -6.81 -1.77
CA LEU A 153 -0.85 -6.02 -2.82
C LEU A 153 0.52 -5.51 -2.36
N ILE A 154 1.53 -5.70 -3.20
CA ILE A 154 2.85 -5.09 -3.06
C ILE A 154 3.09 -4.17 -4.25
N VAL A 155 3.44 -2.92 -3.96
CA VAL A 155 3.82 -1.91 -4.97
C VAL A 155 5.25 -1.48 -4.70
N ILE A 156 6.10 -1.56 -5.72
CA ILE A 156 7.49 -1.09 -5.68
C ILE A 156 7.60 0.08 -6.65
N LYS A 157 7.77 1.28 -6.10
CA LYS A 157 8.03 2.50 -6.87
C LYS A 157 9.53 2.61 -7.14
N LEU A 158 9.92 2.58 -8.40
CA LEU A 158 11.31 2.64 -8.88
C LEU A 158 11.56 3.98 -9.55
N LEU A 159 12.74 4.55 -9.32
CA LEU A 159 13.21 5.75 -10.01
C LEU A 159 14.32 5.39 -11.00
N THR A 160 14.10 5.69 -12.27
CA THR A 160 15.15 5.69 -13.29
C THR A 160 15.73 7.08 -13.42
N LEU A 161 17.05 7.20 -13.39
CA LEU A 161 17.75 8.46 -13.62
C LEU A 161 18.19 8.55 -15.08
N ALA A 162 18.09 9.75 -15.66
CA ALA A 162 18.42 9.99 -17.08
C ALA A 162 19.83 9.48 -17.44
N LYS A 163 20.79 9.65 -16.53
CA LYS A 163 22.21 9.29 -16.72
C LYS A 163 22.58 7.89 -16.22
N ALA A 164 21.62 7.07 -15.77
CA ALA A 164 21.89 5.73 -15.25
C ALA A 164 22.30 4.77 -16.39
N THR A 165 23.50 4.20 -16.30
CA THR A 165 24.00 3.17 -17.22
C THR A 165 24.03 1.80 -16.53
N GLY A 166 23.51 0.76 -17.19
CA GLY A 166 23.57 -0.63 -16.73
C GLY A 166 22.20 -1.33 -16.62
N ASP A 167 22.23 -2.63 -16.36
CA ASP A 167 21.04 -3.46 -16.26
C ASP A 167 20.12 -2.99 -15.11
N ARG A 168 18.86 -2.73 -15.45
CA ARG A 168 17.80 -2.31 -14.54
C ARG A 168 17.10 -3.54 -13.95
N GLU A 169 17.75 -4.16 -12.97
CA GLU A 169 17.25 -5.39 -12.34
C GLU A 169 16.53 -5.11 -11.01
N LEU A 170 15.42 -5.81 -10.79
CA LEU A 170 14.70 -5.87 -9.52
C LEU A 170 14.54 -7.33 -9.09
N LYS A 171 15.19 -7.72 -8.02
CA LYS A 171 15.04 -9.04 -7.42
C LYS A 171 14.21 -8.94 -6.16
N VAL A 172 13.16 -9.75 -6.05
CA VAL A 172 12.37 -9.87 -4.83
C VAL A 172 12.33 -11.34 -4.40
N THR A 173 12.71 -11.60 -3.16
CA THR A 173 12.58 -12.91 -2.52
C THR A 173 11.80 -12.80 -1.22
N ILE A 174 10.99 -13.80 -0.92
CA ILE A 174 10.20 -13.88 0.31
C ILE A 174 10.58 -15.16 1.03
N LYS A 175 10.90 -15.07 2.32
CA LYS A 175 11.16 -16.27 3.11
C LYS A 175 9.84 -16.99 3.40
N GLN A 176 9.80 -18.31 3.24
CA GLN A 176 8.75 -19.13 3.80
C GLN A 176 9.25 -19.69 5.15
N PRO A 177 8.63 -19.31 6.28
CA PRO A 177 8.94 -19.91 7.57
C PRO A 177 8.66 -21.41 7.54
N GLU A 178 9.60 -22.22 8.01
CA GLU A 178 9.60 -23.68 7.89
C GLU A 178 8.47 -24.34 8.68
N ASP A 179 8.16 -23.78 9.85
CA ASP A 179 7.10 -24.28 10.73
C ASP A 179 5.70 -23.75 10.36
N SER A 180 5.61 -22.90 9.33
CA SER A 180 4.33 -22.31 8.93
C SER A 180 3.50 -23.30 8.12
N LYS A 181 2.29 -23.59 8.61
CA LYS A 181 1.25 -24.29 7.83
C LYS A 181 0.63 -23.42 6.75
N ALA A 182 0.81 -22.09 6.82
CA ALA A 182 0.32 -21.17 5.81
C ALA A 182 1.19 -21.24 4.56
N ARG A 183 0.55 -21.33 3.39
CA ARG A 183 1.24 -21.38 2.09
C ARG A 183 1.27 -19.99 1.48
N LEU A 184 2.44 -19.56 1.06
CA LEU A 184 2.62 -18.34 0.27
C LEU A 184 2.61 -18.67 -1.23
N GLU A 185 1.91 -17.86 -1.99
CA GLU A 185 1.86 -17.90 -3.45
C GLU A 185 2.05 -16.47 -3.98
N VAL A 186 2.85 -16.31 -5.02
CA VAL A 186 3.11 -15.01 -5.65
C VAL A 186 2.55 -15.02 -7.05
N ASN A 187 1.79 -14.00 -7.42
CA ASN A 187 1.27 -13.82 -8.78
C ASN A 187 1.12 -12.35 -9.17
N THR A 188 0.88 -12.12 -10.45
CA THR A 188 0.65 -10.79 -11.05
C THR A 188 -0.83 -10.54 -11.36
N ASP A 189 -1.72 -11.37 -10.80
CA ASP A 189 -3.15 -11.19 -11.00
C ASP A 189 -3.67 -10.22 -9.92
N PRO A 190 -4.12 -9.00 -10.21
CA PRO A 190 -4.72 -8.09 -9.25
C PRO A 190 -6.18 -8.38 -8.92
N THR A 191 -6.79 -9.45 -9.45
CA THR A 191 -8.12 -9.86 -8.96
C THR A 191 -8.04 -10.17 -7.46
N THR A 192 -8.57 -9.26 -6.63
CA THR A 192 -8.65 -9.49 -5.19
C THR A 192 -9.96 -10.18 -4.89
N PHE A 193 -9.89 -11.35 -4.24
CA PHE A 193 -11.06 -11.91 -3.58
C PHE A 193 -11.29 -11.12 -2.28
N THR A 194 -12.52 -10.69 -2.06
CA THR A 194 -12.95 -10.12 -0.78
C THR A 194 -12.71 -11.16 0.33
N SER A 195 -12.06 -10.77 1.43
CA SER A 195 -11.92 -11.61 2.61
C SER A 195 -13.02 -11.29 3.62
N PHE A 196 -13.29 -12.23 4.54
CA PHE A 196 -14.29 -12.02 5.59
C PHE A 196 -13.90 -10.85 6.51
N GLU A 197 -12.60 -10.69 6.76
CA GLU A 197 -12.01 -9.60 7.53
C GLU A 197 -12.26 -8.26 6.82
N ARG A 198 -12.04 -8.16 5.51
CA ARG A 198 -12.38 -6.95 4.73
C ARG A 198 -13.89 -6.66 4.73
N LEU A 199 -14.74 -7.68 4.74
CA LEU A 199 -16.18 -7.49 4.91
C LEU A 199 -16.52 -6.90 6.28
N LEU A 200 -15.75 -7.20 7.32
CA LEU A 200 -16.03 -6.72 8.68
C LEU A 200 -15.33 -5.40 9.04
N ASP A 201 -14.10 -5.22 8.58
CA ASP A 201 -13.17 -4.21 9.11
C ASP A 201 -12.99 -3.03 8.15
N ASP A 202 -13.16 -3.21 6.82
CA ASP A 202 -13.07 -2.09 5.87
C ASP A 202 -14.19 -1.06 6.16
N PRO A 203 -13.90 0.26 6.10
CA PRO A 203 -14.90 1.31 6.28
C PRO A 203 -16.12 1.10 5.38
N LYS A 204 -17.31 1.08 5.99
CA LYS A 204 -18.58 0.93 5.29
C LYS A 204 -19.22 2.28 5.07
N ILE A 205 -19.54 2.59 3.82
CA ILE A 205 -20.37 3.75 3.48
C ILE A 205 -21.76 3.51 4.07
N GLN A 206 -22.19 4.40 4.95
CA GLN A 206 -23.50 4.39 5.59
C GLN A 206 -24.48 5.27 4.83
N SER A 207 -24.02 6.45 4.42
CA SER A 207 -24.82 7.39 3.66
C SER A 207 -23.94 8.28 2.80
N VAL A 208 -24.52 8.74 1.69
CA VAL A 208 -24.00 9.82 0.86
C VAL A 208 -25.13 10.82 0.72
N ALA A 209 -24.85 12.09 0.97
CA ALA A 209 -25.84 13.15 0.88
C ALA A 209 -25.23 14.40 0.26
N LEU A 210 -26.07 15.15 -0.45
CA LEU A 210 -25.73 16.41 -1.07
C LEU A 210 -26.41 17.53 -0.28
N SER A 211 -25.69 18.63 -0.06
CA SER A 211 -26.27 19.88 0.42
C SER A 211 -27.37 20.39 -0.52
N LYS A 212 -28.28 21.22 0.00
CA LYS A 212 -29.45 21.69 -0.79
C LYS A 212 -29.08 22.45 -2.07
N ASP A 213 -27.95 23.16 -2.07
CA ASP A 213 -27.47 23.93 -3.23
C ASP A 213 -26.48 23.13 -4.11
N GLY A 214 -26.14 21.91 -3.71
CA GLY A 214 -25.21 21.05 -4.45
C GLY A 214 -23.73 21.40 -4.28
N LYS A 215 -23.38 22.43 -3.50
CA LYS A 215 -22.00 22.90 -3.37
C LYS A 215 -21.12 21.94 -2.55
N TYR A 216 -21.73 21.26 -1.58
CA TYR A 216 -21.07 20.30 -0.71
C TYR A 216 -21.73 18.94 -0.76
N ALA A 217 -20.93 17.90 -0.58
CA ALA A 217 -21.38 16.54 -0.38
C ALA A 217 -20.75 15.97 0.90
N SER A 218 -21.44 15.00 1.50
CA SER A 218 -21.01 14.32 2.70
C SER A 218 -21.05 12.81 2.49
N VAL A 219 -20.03 12.10 2.98
CA VAL A 219 -19.99 10.65 3.06
C VAL A 219 -19.85 10.24 4.52
N SER A 220 -20.83 9.51 5.03
CA SER A 220 -20.75 8.91 6.36
C SER A 220 -20.17 7.51 6.26
N LEU A 221 -19.14 7.25 7.05
CA LEU A 221 -18.41 6.00 7.12
C LEU A 221 -18.57 5.37 8.51
N SER A 222 -18.64 4.06 8.54
CA SER A 222 -18.59 3.28 9.77
C SER A 222 -17.46 2.27 9.68
N THR A 223 -16.57 2.29 10.67
CA THR A 223 -15.43 1.37 10.75
C THR A 223 -15.52 0.61 12.06
N ARG A 224 -15.23 -0.69 12.04
CA ARG A 224 -15.23 -1.48 13.27
C ARG A 224 -14.09 -1.00 14.17
N SER A 225 -14.40 -0.68 15.41
CA SER A 225 -13.41 -0.28 16.41
C SER A 225 -12.72 -1.53 16.95
N THR A 226 -11.42 -1.66 16.69
CA THR A 226 -10.60 -2.81 17.13
C THR A 226 -10.40 -2.86 18.65
N THR A 227 -10.70 -1.77 19.37
CA THR A 227 -10.49 -1.65 20.83
C THR A 227 -11.77 -1.63 21.65
N ARG A 228 -12.89 -1.17 21.08
CA ARG A 228 -14.13 -0.91 21.83
C ARG A 228 -15.24 -1.94 21.58
N GLY A 229 -15.07 -2.85 20.63
CA GLY A 229 -16.13 -3.79 20.23
C GLY A 229 -17.37 -3.09 19.64
N SER A 230 -17.26 -1.82 19.28
CA SER A 230 -18.30 -0.98 18.67
C SER A 230 -17.87 -0.54 17.27
N PHE A 231 -18.70 0.24 16.59
CA PHE A 231 -18.31 0.92 15.35
C PHE A 231 -18.00 2.38 15.61
N ASP A 232 -16.87 2.85 15.10
CA ASP A 232 -16.54 4.26 15.03
C ASP A 232 -17.19 4.85 13.78
N ARG A 233 -17.88 5.99 13.95
CA ARG A 233 -18.55 6.70 12.85
C ARG A 233 -17.85 8.01 12.55
N LYS A 234 -17.65 8.26 11.27
CA LYS A 234 -17.03 9.49 10.75
C LYS A 234 -17.84 10.00 9.57
N THR A 235 -18.05 11.30 9.49
CA THR A 235 -18.58 11.97 8.31
C THR A 235 -17.48 12.82 7.70
N ILE A 236 -17.27 12.69 6.40
CA ILE A 236 -16.35 13.51 5.62
C ILE A 236 -17.19 14.42 4.73
N ILE A 237 -16.92 15.72 4.78
CA ILE A 237 -17.56 16.74 3.95
C ILE A 237 -16.55 17.22 2.92
N PHE A 238 -16.95 17.32 1.67
CA PHE A 238 -16.13 17.81 0.57
C PHE A 238 -16.90 18.78 -0.32
N GLU A 239 -16.17 19.70 -0.93
CA GLU A 239 -16.68 20.58 -1.98
C GLU A 239 -16.84 19.78 -3.28
N THR A 240 -18.00 19.86 -3.92
CA THR A 240 -18.34 19.02 -5.07
C THR A 240 -17.58 19.38 -6.34
N SER A 241 -17.26 20.66 -6.53
CA SER A 241 -16.57 21.17 -7.71
C SER A 241 -15.09 20.76 -7.76
N THR A 242 -14.43 20.67 -6.58
CA THR A 242 -12.99 20.40 -6.47
C THR A 242 -12.68 19.01 -5.91
N GLY A 243 -13.65 18.35 -5.27
CA GLY A 243 -13.44 17.11 -4.52
C GLY A 243 -12.63 17.30 -3.23
N LYS A 244 -12.31 18.55 -2.85
CA LYS A 244 -11.48 18.85 -1.68
C LYS A 244 -12.27 18.61 -0.40
N THR A 245 -11.70 17.84 0.53
CA THR A 245 -12.22 17.71 1.89
C THR A 245 -12.19 19.05 2.60
N VAL A 246 -13.34 19.48 3.11
CA VAL A 246 -13.49 20.72 3.89
C VAL A 246 -13.57 20.45 5.38
N LYS A 247 -14.13 19.30 5.78
CA LYS A 247 -14.34 18.95 7.18
C LYS A 247 -14.38 17.44 7.38
N GLU A 248 -13.87 16.99 8.52
CA GLU A 248 -14.04 15.62 9.01
C GLU A 248 -14.59 15.64 10.43
N LEU A 249 -15.64 14.85 10.68
CA LEU A 249 -16.38 14.86 11.93
C LEU A 249 -16.54 13.44 12.45
N GLN A 250 -16.17 13.17 13.71
CA GLN A 250 -16.40 11.87 14.35
C GLN A 250 -17.77 11.86 15.05
N VAL A 251 -18.83 11.70 14.25
CA VAL A 251 -20.21 12.01 14.64
C VAL A 251 -21.21 10.97 14.12
N SER A 252 -22.44 11.04 14.62
CA SER A 252 -23.57 10.23 14.14
C SER A 252 -24.75 11.12 13.73
N GLY A 253 -25.66 10.59 12.92
CA GLY A 253 -26.91 11.28 12.54
C GLY A 253 -26.67 12.62 11.82
N PHE A 254 -25.66 12.67 10.96
CA PHE A 254 -25.37 13.86 10.16
C PHE A 254 -26.48 14.08 9.14
N GLU A 255 -26.98 15.32 9.06
CA GLU A 255 -28.00 15.75 8.11
C GLU A 255 -27.71 17.16 7.60
N TRP A 256 -27.92 17.39 6.31
CA TRP A 256 -27.90 18.73 5.73
C TRP A 256 -29.20 19.47 6.08
N THR A 257 -29.08 20.64 6.68
CA THR A 257 -30.25 21.50 7.00
C THR A 257 -30.44 22.61 5.96
N GLY A 258 -29.34 23.02 5.31
CA GLY A 258 -29.28 24.08 4.29
C GLY A 258 -28.29 23.76 3.17
N GLY A 259 -27.91 24.80 2.41
CA GLY A 259 -26.82 24.70 1.42
C GLY A 259 -25.46 24.57 2.10
N ASP A 260 -25.22 25.37 3.13
CA ASP A 260 -23.95 25.36 3.87
C ASP A 260 -24.07 24.81 5.29
N SER A 261 -25.28 24.73 5.83
CA SER A 261 -25.53 24.34 7.21
C SER A 261 -25.89 22.87 7.36
N TYR A 262 -25.42 22.27 8.45
CA TYR A 262 -25.68 20.87 8.79
C TYR A 262 -25.96 20.69 10.29
N ALA A 263 -26.56 19.57 10.64
CA ALA A 263 -26.78 19.13 12.02
C ALA A 263 -26.21 17.74 12.22
N TYR A 264 -25.79 17.42 13.44
CA TYR A 264 -25.27 16.10 13.79
C TYR A 264 -25.39 15.87 15.30
N THR A 265 -25.19 14.62 15.71
CA THR A 265 -25.19 14.23 17.11
C THR A 265 -23.83 13.73 17.56
N ILE A 266 -23.45 14.10 18.78
CA ILE A 266 -22.29 13.54 19.49
C ILE A 266 -22.81 12.81 20.72
N THR A 267 -22.31 11.59 20.96
CA THR A 267 -22.63 10.85 22.17
C THR A 267 -21.40 10.77 23.08
N GLY A 268 -21.53 11.28 24.30
CA GLY A 268 -20.48 11.25 25.34
C GLY A 268 -21.10 11.03 26.72
N ASN A 269 -20.45 10.25 27.59
CA ASN A 269 -20.91 9.99 28.97
C ASN A 269 -22.41 9.65 29.11
N LYS A 270 -22.94 8.82 28.20
CA LYS A 270 -24.37 8.40 28.13
C LYS A 270 -25.38 9.52 27.82
N LYS A 271 -24.93 10.69 27.37
CA LYS A 271 -25.77 11.76 26.81
C LYS A 271 -25.53 11.90 25.32
N THR A 272 -26.56 12.30 24.60
CA THR A 272 -26.50 12.61 23.16
C THR A 272 -26.87 14.08 22.97
N THR A 273 -25.92 14.85 22.50
CA THR A 273 -26.03 16.30 22.29
C THR A 273 -26.27 16.55 20.80
N LEU A 274 -27.24 17.40 20.47
CA LEU A 274 -27.49 17.87 19.11
C LEU A 274 -26.63 19.10 18.84
N MET A 275 -25.89 19.04 17.75
CA MET A 275 -24.96 20.07 17.29
C MET A 275 -25.38 20.54 15.90
N THR A 276 -25.05 21.78 15.56
CA THR A 276 -25.12 22.30 14.19
C THR A 276 -23.77 22.86 13.77
N GLY A 277 -23.57 23.06 12.47
CA GLY A 277 -22.38 23.73 11.95
C GLY A 277 -22.56 24.23 10.52
N SER A 278 -21.52 24.91 10.03
CA SER A 278 -21.42 25.40 8.64
C SER A 278 -20.18 24.81 7.96
N ALA A 279 -20.35 24.35 6.72
CA ALA A 279 -19.25 23.79 5.92
C ALA A 279 -18.29 24.88 5.42
N GLY A 280 -18.81 26.09 5.17
CA GLY A 280 -18.08 27.24 4.66
C GLY A 280 -17.28 27.99 5.73
N SER A 281 -17.86 28.23 6.92
CA SER A 281 -17.16 28.89 8.03
C SER A 281 -16.39 27.90 8.91
N GLY A 282 -16.84 26.65 8.98
CA GLY A 282 -16.30 25.63 9.87
C GLY A 282 -16.74 25.79 11.33
N GLU A 283 -17.62 26.73 11.66
CA GLU A 283 -18.15 26.93 13.01
C GLU A 283 -19.13 25.82 13.41
N THR A 284 -19.24 25.56 14.71
CA THR A 284 -20.18 24.57 15.28
C THR A 284 -20.79 25.08 16.57
N GLU A 285 -22.08 24.82 16.77
CA GLU A 285 -22.85 25.26 17.94
C GLU A 285 -23.66 24.11 18.55
N THR A 286 -23.81 24.14 19.88
CA THR A 286 -24.68 23.21 20.61
C THR A 286 -26.12 23.71 20.60
N VAL A 287 -27.05 22.87 20.15
CA VAL A 287 -28.49 23.20 20.08
C VAL A 287 -29.26 22.62 21.26
N LEU A 288 -28.90 21.41 21.69
CA LEU A 288 -29.57 20.70 22.79
C LEU A 288 -28.61 19.72 23.48
N ASP A 289 -28.63 19.66 24.81
CA ASP A 289 -27.86 18.72 25.65
C ASP A 289 -28.75 17.93 26.62
#